data_AF-A0A699RJL0-F1
#
_entry.id   AF-A0A699RJL0-F1
#
_cell.length_a   1.000
_cell.length_b   1.000
_cell.length_c   1.000
_cell.angle_alpha   90.00
_cell.angle_beta   90.00
_cell.angle_gamma   90.00
#
_symmetry.space_group_name_H-M   'P 1'
#
loop_
_entity.id
_entity.type
_entity.pdbx_description
1 polymer ?
#
loop_
_entity_poly.entity_id
_entity_poly.type
_entity_poly.pdbx_seq_one_letter_code
_entity_poly.pdbx_strand_id
1 'polypeptide(L)'
;MQKRRNDVKARTTLLLALPDEHQLRFSKTETLEQTFNRLQAIVSHLEFMDVEIGQDDLNQKFLTSLAPDWLMYTIVWRNRSDLDTMSLDNLYNHLKVYEPEVQNKSESNYQNMAFISSAKNSSGKEEVNTASIPT
;
A
#
# COMPACT_ATOMS: atom_id res chain seq x y z
N MET A 1 27.89 25.89 3.38
CA MET A 1 27.96 24.69 2.53
C MET A 1 27.48 23.40 3.22
N GLN A 2 27.38 23.36 4.56
CA GLN A 2 26.97 22.16 5.31
C GLN A 2 25.52 21.71 5.06
N LYS A 3 24.58 22.66 4.96
CA LYS A 3 23.14 22.39 4.80
C LYS A 3 22.79 21.56 3.54
N ARG A 4 23.45 21.84 2.40
CA ARG A 4 23.27 21.07 1.15
C ARG A 4 23.84 19.65 1.22
N ARG A 5 24.90 19.44 2.01
CA ARG A 5 25.54 18.13 2.17
C ARG A 5 24.69 17.23 3.08
N ASN A 6 24.05 17.79 4.10
CA ASN A 6 23.11 17.07 4.96
C ASN A 6 21.82 16.72 4.20
N ASP A 7 21.30 17.60 3.35
CA ASP A 7 20.13 17.32 2.50
C ASP A 7 20.37 16.17 1.49
N VAL A 8 21.54 16.16 0.83
CA VAL A 8 21.90 15.04 -0.06
C VAL A 8 22.08 13.75 0.72
N LYS A 9 22.69 13.81 1.92
CA LYS A 9 22.89 12.62 2.76
C LYS A 9 21.55 12.08 3.29
N ALA A 10 20.64 12.95 3.70
CA ALA A 10 19.28 12.62 4.08
C ALA A 10 18.51 11.95 2.92
N ARG A 11 18.57 12.55 1.73
CA ARG A 11 17.95 12.01 0.51
C ARG A 11 18.53 10.66 0.11
N THR A 12 19.86 10.49 0.19
CA THR A 12 20.52 9.21 -0.11
C THR A 12 20.21 8.15 0.94
N THR A 13 20.17 8.49 2.23
CA THR A 13 19.77 7.54 3.28
C THR A 13 18.29 7.16 3.16
N LEU A 14 17.41 8.12 2.87
CA LEU A 14 16.03 7.82 2.48
C LEU A 14 16.02 6.87 1.29
N LEU A 15 16.76 7.16 0.22
CA LEU A 15 16.87 6.29 -0.95
C LEU A 15 17.31 4.85 -0.64
N LEU A 16 18.26 4.69 0.29
CA LEU A 16 18.88 3.40 0.64
C LEU A 16 18.07 2.63 1.68
N ALA A 17 17.37 3.32 2.58
CA ALA A 17 16.47 2.73 3.56
C ALA A 17 15.09 2.41 2.94
N LEU A 18 14.77 3.04 1.82
CA LEU A 18 13.67 2.66 0.94
C LEU A 18 14.13 1.46 0.09
N PRO A 19 13.35 0.37 0.00
CA PRO A 19 13.48 -0.50 -1.14
C PRO A 19 13.08 0.35 -2.34
N ASP A 20 14.05 0.66 -3.22
CA ASP A 20 13.94 1.23 -4.57
C ASP A 20 13.09 2.52 -4.74
N GLU A 21 13.54 3.49 -5.54
CA GLU A 21 12.73 4.68 -5.87
C GLU A 21 11.41 4.33 -6.60
N HIS A 22 11.30 3.09 -7.08
CA HIS A 22 10.11 2.50 -7.67
C HIS A 22 9.29 1.61 -6.71
N GLN A 23 9.71 1.46 -5.45
CA GLN A 23 9.15 0.52 -4.47
C GLN A 23 8.77 1.15 -3.12
N LEU A 24 8.38 2.43 -3.13
CA LEU A 24 7.25 2.87 -2.28
C LEU A 24 5.91 2.27 -2.76
N ARG A 25 5.98 1.05 -3.29
CA ARG A 25 4.89 0.27 -3.79
C ARG A 25 4.60 -0.70 -2.68
N PHE A 26 3.56 -0.39 -1.93
CA PHE A 26 2.69 -1.38 -1.30
C PHE A 26 3.05 -2.80 -1.63
N SER A 27 3.55 -3.52 -0.64
CA SER A 27 3.23 -4.93 -0.66
C SER A 27 1.70 -4.98 -0.59
N LYS A 28 1.05 -5.66 -1.53
CA LYS A 28 -0.43 -5.76 -1.57
C LYS A 28 -1.03 -6.27 -0.25
N THR A 29 -0.18 -6.85 0.58
CA THR A 29 -0.51 -7.49 1.85
C THR A 29 -0.07 -6.68 3.07
N GLU A 30 0.52 -5.50 2.87
CA GLU A 30 1.03 -4.70 3.99
C GLU A 30 -0.10 -3.98 4.73
N THR A 31 -0.13 -4.13 6.04
CA THR A 31 -1.12 -3.48 6.90
C THR A 31 -0.75 -2.02 7.18
N LEU A 32 -1.73 -1.25 7.70
CA LEU A 32 -1.50 0.13 8.15
C LEU A 32 -0.41 0.17 9.22
N GLU A 33 -0.45 -0.75 10.19
CA GLU A 33 0.52 -0.86 11.27
C GLU A 33 1.93 -1.19 10.77
N GLN A 34 2.06 -2.14 9.83
CA GLN A 34 3.36 -2.50 9.25
C GLN A 34 4.00 -1.30 8.53
N THR A 35 3.20 -0.58 7.76
CA THR A 35 3.64 0.65 7.09
C THR A 35 4.11 1.69 8.11
N PHE A 36 3.31 1.92 9.15
CA PHE A 36 3.62 2.88 10.21
C PHE A 36 4.94 2.54 10.91
N ASN A 37 5.11 1.28 11.34
CA ASN A 37 6.31 0.81 12.00
C ASN A 37 7.57 0.94 11.12
N ARG A 38 7.46 0.64 9.81
CA ARG A 38 8.57 0.84 8.87
C ARG A 38 8.96 2.31 8.77
N LEU A 39 7.97 3.20 8.64
CA LEU A 39 8.21 4.63 8.54
C LEU A 39 8.85 5.17 9.83
N GLN A 40 8.38 4.72 11.00
CA GLN A 40 8.94 5.08 12.29
C GLN A 40 10.40 4.63 12.43
N ALA A 41 10.74 3.41 11.97
CA ALA A 41 12.12 2.93 11.94
C ALA A 41 13.03 3.80 11.06
N ILE A 42 12.52 4.29 9.91
CA ILE A 42 13.25 5.22 9.04
C ILE A 42 13.46 6.56 9.74
N VAL A 43 12.42 7.11 10.37
CA VAL A 43 12.52 8.37 11.13
C VAL A 43 13.57 8.27 12.23
N SER A 44 13.53 7.21 13.05
CA SER A 44 14.52 7.01 14.12
C SER A 44 15.95 6.90 13.57
N HIS A 45 16.14 6.29 12.40
CA HIS A 45 17.46 6.22 11.77
C HIS A 45 17.96 7.58 11.26
N LEU A 46 17.05 8.42 10.75
CA LEU A 46 17.36 9.76 10.27
C LEU A 46 17.67 10.73 11.42
N GLU A 47 16.89 10.65 12.51
CA GLU A 47 17.16 11.36 13.76
C GLU A 47 18.54 10.99 14.32
N PHE A 48 18.88 9.69 14.31
CA PHE A 48 20.22 9.22 14.70
C PHE A 48 21.35 9.83 13.84
N MET A 49 21.06 10.17 12.58
CA MET A 49 21.99 10.82 11.66
C MET A 49 21.97 12.35 11.71
N ASP A 50 21.26 12.96 12.68
CA ASP A 50 21.05 14.41 12.79
C ASP A 50 20.40 15.01 11.53
N VAL A 51 19.45 14.26 10.96
CA VAL A 51 18.62 14.67 9.83
C VAL A 51 17.22 14.97 10.35
N GLU A 52 16.84 16.24 10.29
CA GLU A 52 15.49 16.70 10.60
C GLU A 52 14.56 16.51 9.39
N ILE A 53 13.39 15.91 9.62
CA ILE A 53 12.34 15.72 8.62
C ILE A 53 11.16 16.62 9.01
N GLY A 54 10.62 17.37 8.05
CA GLY A 54 9.41 18.16 8.26
C GLY A 54 8.22 17.26 8.57
N GLN A 55 7.38 17.66 9.52
CA GLN A 55 6.18 16.90 9.89
C GLN A 55 5.21 16.75 8.71
N ASP A 56 5.11 17.79 7.87
CA ASP A 56 4.36 17.82 6.62
C ASP A 56 4.87 16.75 5.64
N ASP A 57 6.18 16.72 5.39
CA ASP A 57 6.80 15.73 4.52
C ASP A 57 6.60 14.31 5.04
N LEU A 58 6.71 14.13 6.36
CA LEU A 58 6.49 12.85 7.02
C LEU A 58 5.03 12.36 6.86
N ASN A 59 4.06 13.24 7.07
CA ASN A 59 2.63 12.91 6.94
C ASN A 59 2.24 12.62 5.49
N GLN A 60 2.74 13.41 4.55
CA GLN A 60 2.53 13.17 3.12
C GLN A 60 3.18 11.86 2.67
N LYS A 61 4.40 11.54 3.14
CA LYS A 61 5.03 10.26 2.89
C LYS A 61 4.21 9.12 3.45
N PHE A 62 3.76 9.20 4.71
CA PHE A 62 2.93 8.17 5.31
C PHE A 62 1.67 7.89 4.47
N LEU A 63 0.91 8.93 4.10
CA LEU A 63 -0.29 8.78 3.25
C LEU A 63 0.03 8.23 1.84
N THR A 64 1.14 8.64 1.24
CA THR A 64 1.62 8.10 -0.05
C THR A 64 2.09 6.65 0.08
N SER A 65 2.43 6.25 1.31
CA SER A 65 2.86 4.91 1.69
C SER A 65 1.73 4.05 2.24
N LEU A 66 0.43 4.36 2.03
CA LEU A 66 -0.73 3.49 2.35
C LEU A 66 -1.37 2.75 1.16
N ALA A 67 -1.71 1.46 1.34
CA ALA A 67 -2.13 0.56 0.25
C ALA A 67 -3.24 1.15 -0.63
N PRO A 68 -3.36 0.75 -1.92
CA PRO A 68 -4.38 1.31 -2.80
C PRO A 68 -5.81 1.22 -2.24
N ASP A 69 -6.08 0.24 -1.37
CA ASP A 69 -7.37 0.09 -0.67
C ASP A 69 -7.67 1.27 0.27
N TRP A 70 -6.65 2.03 0.70
CA TRP A 70 -6.75 3.26 1.48
C TRP A 70 -6.96 4.53 0.63
N LEU A 71 -6.99 4.44 -0.71
CA LEU A 71 -6.96 5.60 -1.61
C LEU A 71 -8.00 6.67 -1.25
N MET A 72 -9.24 6.26 -1.01
CA MET A 72 -10.32 7.19 -0.62
C MET A 72 -9.97 7.97 0.65
N TYR A 73 -9.44 7.29 1.67
CA TYR A 73 -9.01 7.93 2.91
C TYR A 73 -7.85 8.88 2.68
N THR A 74 -6.84 8.47 1.91
CA THR A 74 -5.68 9.33 1.61
C THR A 74 -6.08 10.63 0.91
N ILE A 75 -7.04 10.58 -0.04
CA ILE A 75 -7.53 11.77 -0.74
C ILE A 75 -8.25 12.72 0.22
N VAL A 76 -9.14 12.20 1.06
CA VAL A 76 -9.89 13.01 2.04
C VAL A 76 -8.93 13.64 3.05
N TRP A 77 -7.97 12.87 3.54
CA TRP A 77 -7.00 13.32 4.54
C TRP A 77 -6.03 14.37 4.00
N ARG A 78 -5.60 14.27 2.73
CA ARG A 78 -4.74 15.30 2.10
C ARG A 78 -5.37 16.70 2.05
N ASN A 79 -6.70 16.79 2.13
CA ASN A 79 -7.42 18.08 2.09
C ASN A 79 -7.62 18.71 3.49
N ARG A 80 -7.17 18.05 4.56
CA ARG A 80 -7.26 18.57 5.93
C ARG A 80 -6.23 19.70 6.14
N SER A 81 -6.69 20.83 6.68
CA SER A 81 -5.83 21.99 6.94
C SER A 81 -4.83 21.79 8.08
N ASP A 82 -5.12 20.86 9.00
CA ASP A 82 -4.28 20.52 10.15
C ASP A 82 -3.26 19.42 9.84
N LEU A 83 -3.32 18.82 8.65
CA LEU A 83 -2.47 17.68 8.27
C LEU A 83 -0.98 17.98 8.44
N ASP A 84 -0.52 19.14 8.00
CA ASP A 84 0.92 19.47 7.99
C ASP A 84 1.50 19.67 9.41
N THR A 85 0.63 19.90 10.39
CA THR A 85 1.01 20.16 11.79
C THR A 85 0.70 18.99 12.72
N MET A 86 -0.10 18.02 12.26
CA MET A 86 -0.50 16.87 13.06
C MET A 86 0.67 15.93 13.28
N SER A 87 0.81 15.36 14.48
CA SER A 87 1.82 14.32 14.70
C SER A 87 1.49 13.06 13.89
N LEU A 88 2.54 12.32 13.53
CA LEU A 88 2.38 11.06 12.79
C LEU A 88 1.52 10.05 13.57
N ASP A 89 1.68 9.97 14.90
CA ASP A 89 0.87 9.11 15.76
C ASP A 89 -0.62 9.48 15.72
N ASN A 90 -0.94 10.78 15.76
CA ASN A 90 -2.34 11.22 15.70
C ASN A 90 -2.95 10.87 14.35
N LEU A 91 -2.22 11.09 13.26
CA LEU A 91 -2.67 10.70 11.91
C LEU A 91 -2.91 9.19 11.80
N TYR A 92 -1.98 8.37 12.32
CA TYR A 92 -2.15 6.91 12.39
C TYR A 92 -3.40 6.51 13.19
N ASN A 93 -3.57 7.06 14.39
CA ASN A 93 -4.71 6.75 15.26
C ASN A 93 -6.05 7.09 14.59
N HIS A 94 -6.11 8.19 13.85
CA HIS A 94 -7.30 8.55 13.09
C HIS A 94 -7.59 7.59 11.94
N LEU A 95 -6.56 7.12 11.23
CA LEU A 95 -6.72 6.16 10.13
C LEU A 95 -7.07 4.76 10.63
N LYS A 96 -6.55 4.35 11.79
CA LYS A 96 -6.75 3.03 12.38
C LYS A 96 -8.23 2.66 12.56
N VAL A 97 -9.09 3.66 12.80
CA VAL A 97 -10.55 3.44 12.94
C VAL A 97 -11.19 2.87 11.66
N TYR A 98 -10.59 3.12 10.49
CA TYR A 98 -11.10 2.68 9.20
C TYR A 98 -10.53 1.35 8.71
N GLU A 99 -9.55 0.80 9.44
CA GLU A 99 -8.92 -0.48 9.10
C GLU A 99 -9.92 -1.63 8.85
N PRO A 100 -10.96 -1.86 9.69
CA PRO A 100 -11.94 -2.89 9.40
C PRO A 100 -12.74 -2.63 8.11
N GLU A 101 -13.03 -1.36 7.76
CA GLU A 101 -13.73 -1.06 6.50
C GLU A 101 -12.86 -1.38 5.28
N VAL A 102 -11.57 -1.04 5.35
CA VAL A 102 -10.60 -1.32 4.29
C VAL A 102 -10.44 -2.83 4.07
N GLN A 103 -10.33 -3.60 5.16
CA GLN A 103 -10.21 -5.06 5.10
C GLN A 103 -11.48 -5.74 4.53
N ASN A 104 -12.67 -5.30 4.95
CA ASN A 104 -13.93 -5.88 4.43
C ASN A 104 -14.15 -5.58 2.92
N LYS A 105 -13.66 -4.43 2.44
CA LYS A 105 -13.71 -4.07 1.00
C LYS A 105 -12.75 -4.91 0.16
N SER A 106 -11.55 -5.20 0.65
CA SER A 106 -10.60 -6.02 -0.11
C SER A 106 -11.14 -7.45 -0.30
N GLU A 107 -11.76 -8.03 0.73
CA GLU A 107 -12.31 -9.40 0.70
C GLU A 107 -13.51 -9.55 -0.26
N SER A 108 -14.42 -8.57 -0.27
CA SER A 108 -15.55 -8.53 -1.22
C SER A 108 -15.12 -8.33 -2.68
N ASN A 109 -14.04 -7.56 -2.92
CA ASN A 109 -13.47 -7.38 -4.25
C ASN A 109 -12.83 -8.68 -4.81
N TYR A 110 -12.28 -9.55 -3.96
CA TYR A 110 -11.79 -10.88 -4.39
C TYR A 110 -12.93 -11.84 -4.72
N GLN A 111 -14.04 -11.82 -3.95
CA GLN A 111 -15.19 -12.71 -4.23
C GLN A 111 -15.86 -12.40 -5.58
N ASN A 112 -15.93 -11.12 -5.96
CA ASN A 112 -16.46 -10.72 -7.27
C ASN A 112 -15.56 -11.19 -8.44
N MET A 113 -14.24 -11.34 -8.23
CA MET A 113 -13.30 -11.82 -9.26
C MET A 113 -13.28 -13.35 -9.37
N ALA A 114 -13.51 -14.06 -8.26
CA ALA A 114 -13.62 -15.52 -8.24
C ALA A 114 -14.82 -16.03 -9.07
N PHE A 115 -15.91 -15.27 -9.12
CA PHE A 115 -17.12 -15.65 -9.86
C PHE A 115 -16.96 -15.62 -11.38
N ILE A 116 -16.13 -14.72 -11.93
CA ILE A 116 -15.86 -14.65 -13.38
C ILE A 116 -14.99 -15.83 -13.84
N SER A 117 -14.20 -16.40 -12.93
CA SER A 117 -13.24 -17.47 -13.25
C SER A 117 -13.88 -18.86 -13.38
N SER A 118 -15.18 -19.02 -13.08
CA SER A 118 -15.86 -20.33 -13.08
C SER A 118 -16.68 -20.63 -14.35
N ALA A 119 -16.38 -20.00 -15.48
CA ALA A 119 -16.97 -20.39 -16.76
C ALA A 119 -16.35 -21.72 -17.26
N LYS A 120 -16.88 -22.82 -16.72
CA LYS A 120 -16.67 -24.18 -17.23
C LYS A 120 -17.06 -24.23 -18.71
N ASN A 121 -16.10 -24.65 -19.54
CA ASN A 121 -16.31 -25.14 -20.89
C ASN A 121 -17.10 -26.46 -20.88
N SER A 122 -18.42 -26.36 -20.73
CA SER A 122 -19.35 -27.47 -20.94
C SER A 122 -20.16 -27.18 -22.19
N SER A 123 -19.63 -27.46 -23.37
CA SER A 123 -20.42 -27.48 -24.60
C SER A 123 -19.66 -28.20 -25.72
N GLY A 124 -19.93 -29.50 -25.86
CA GLY A 124 -19.46 -30.31 -26.97
C GLY A 124 -20.03 -31.72 -26.87
N LYS A 125 -21.36 -31.84 -26.87
CA LYS A 125 -22.00 -33.12 -27.17
C LYS A 125 -21.84 -33.36 -28.66
N GLU A 126 -21.13 -34.41 -29.04
CA GLU A 126 -21.42 -35.12 -30.29
C GLU A 126 -21.53 -36.62 -29.95
N GLU A 127 -22.77 -37.06 -29.76
CA GLU A 127 -23.16 -38.45 -30.00
C GLU A 127 -22.90 -38.75 -31.47
N VAL A 128 -21.93 -39.61 -31.77
CA VAL A 128 -21.82 -40.25 -33.09
C VAL A 128 -21.87 -41.76 -32.87
N ASN A 129 -23.02 -42.31 -33.23
CA ASN A 129 -23.32 -43.73 -33.25
C ASN A 129 -23.27 -44.20 -34.71
N THR A 130 -22.33 -45.09 -35.06
CA THR A 130 -22.50 -46.08 -36.15
C THR A 130 -21.53 -47.27 -36.06
N ALA A 131 -22.13 -48.46 -35.91
CA ALA A 131 -21.88 -49.75 -36.55
C ALA A 131 -20.55 -50.53 -36.36
N SER A 132 -20.71 -51.72 -35.77
CA SER A 132 -19.82 -52.90 -35.76
C SER A 132 -19.44 -53.43 -37.15
N ILE A 133 -18.25 -54.05 -37.29
CA ILE A 133 -18.04 -55.42 -37.80
C ILE A 133 -16.69 -55.95 -37.25
N PRO A 134 -16.62 -57.13 -36.60
CA PRO A 134 -15.39 -57.89 -36.40
C PRO A 134 -15.20 -58.94 -37.52
N THR A 135 -13.94 -59.21 -37.91
CA THR A 135 -13.58 -60.38 -38.74
C THR A 135 -13.15 -61.53 -37.83
#